data_AF-A0A1A8F570-F1
#
_entry.id   AF-A0A1A8F570-F1
#
_cell.length_a   1.000
_cell.length_b   1.000
_cell.length_c   1.000
_cell.angle_alpha   90.00
_cell.angle_beta   90.00
_cell.angle_gamma   90.00
#
_symmetry.space_group_name_H-M   'P 1'
#
loop_
_entity.id
_entity.type
_entity.pdbx_description
1 polymer ?
#
loop_
_entity_poly.entity_id
_entity_poly.type
_entity_poly.pdbx_seq_one_letter_code
_entity_poly.pdbx_strand_id
1 'polypeptide(L)'
;LNTFFWPSLAVDVTAKGIPNIYDSMSVIKMYGYCFNDTEAYKYENNKIFDVNDQNVPTGDPDVMLYTSCPDCIVIKADDIVDTLILLSRRKTVSDDEMKEFEQLTKCLRWSKPLVLNSDHGYDKCQFIDENISEDDASDVLKNFIIGVFERVKTTHQSFISCLVDSIVKSFFSSSEN
;
A
#
# COMPACT_ATOMS: atom_id res chain seq x y z
N LEU A 1 0.63 9.18 3.80
CA LEU A 1 0.85 7.78 4.27
C LEU A 1 2.13 7.64 5.12
N ASN A 2 3.33 7.73 4.54
CA ASN A 2 4.61 7.51 5.26
C ASN A 2 4.85 8.42 6.48
N THR A 3 4.47 9.69 6.41
CA THR A 3 4.63 10.64 7.52
C THR A 3 3.87 10.23 8.78
N PHE A 4 2.74 9.54 8.62
CA PHE A 4 1.81 9.23 9.71
C PHE A 4 1.81 7.78 10.12
N PHE A 5 2.05 6.85 9.20
CA PHE A 5 1.89 5.42 9.47
C PHE A 5 3.18 4.62 9.31
N TRP A 6 4.12 5.15 8.52
CA TRP A 6 5.38 4.49 8.17
C TRP A 6 5.26 2.97 7.92
N PRO A 7 4.29 2.54 7.08
CA PRO A 7 3.94 1.14 6.99
C PRO A 7 4.99 0.36 6.19
N SER A 8 5.13 -0.93 6.47
CA SER A 8 5.70 -1.91 5.53
C SER A 8 4.61 -2.85 5.07
N LEU A 9 4.72 -3.34 3.83
CA LEU A 9 3.76 -4.23 3.18
C LEU A 9 4.51 -5.44 2.62
N ALA A 10 3.96 -6.62 2.82
CA ALA A 10 4.33 -7.83 2.11
C ALA A 10 3.06 -8.52 1.60
N VAL A 11 3.17 -9.14 0.44
CA VAL A 11 2.08 -9.89 -0.18
C VAL A 11 2.64 -11.26 -0.56
N ASP A 12 1.94 -12.31 -0.16
CA ASP A 12 2.22 -13.67 -0.59
C ASP A 12 1.07 -14.16 -1.46
N VAL A 13 1.37 -14.61 -2.67
CA VAL A 13 0.38 -15.01 -3.67
C VAL A 13 0.59 -16.47 -4.03
N THR A 14 -0.42 -17.29 -3.78
CA THR A 14 -0.38 -18.73 -4.00
C THR A 14 -1.46 -19.15 -4.99
N ALA A 15 -1.08 -19.88 -6.04
CA ALA A 15 -2.04 -20.42 -6.98
C ALA A 15 -2.95 -21.47 -6.32
N LYS A 16 -4.25 -21.38 -6.55
CA LYS A 16 -5.20 -22.43 -6.17
C LYS A 16 -5.11 -23.56 -7.19
N GLY A 17 -5.61 -24.74 -6.83
CA GLY A 17 -5.80 -25.87 -7.76
C GLY A 17 -6.82 -25.61 -8.89
N ILE A 18 -7.31 -24.37 -9.03
CA ILE A 18 -8.29 -23.92 -10.01
C ILE A 18 -7.58 -22.95 -10.96
N PRO A 19 -7.73 -23.10 -12.30
CA PRO A 19 -7.05 -22.24 -13.25
C PRO A 19 -7.31 -20.75 -12.99
N ASN A 20 -6.23 -19.97 -12.97
CA ASN A 20 -6.23 -18.52 -12.85
C ASN A 20 -6.83 -17.96 -11.54
N ILE A 21 -6.96 -18.78 -10.50
CA ILE A 21 -7.38 -18.31 -9.18
C ILE A 21 -6.23 -18.44 -8.19
N TYR A 22 -6.06 -17.42 -7.39
CA TYR A 22 -4.97 -17.26 -6.45
C TYR A 22 -5.52 -16.85 -5.09
N ASP A 23 -4.96 -17.40 -4.02
CA ASP A 23 -5.11 -16.83 -2.69
C ASP A 23 -3.95 -15.84 -2.49
N SER A 24 -4.25 -14.67 -1.95
CA SER A 24 -3.26 -13.65 -1.64
C SER A 24 -3.40 -13.20 -0.20
N MET A 25 -2.31 -13.36 0.55
CA MET A 25 -2.20 -12.93 1.93
C MET A 25 -1.36 -11.65 1.98
N SER A 26 -1.98 -10.55 2.38
CA SER A 26 -1.33 -9.26 2.57
C SER A 26 -1.02 -9.08 4.05
N VAL A 27 0.19 -8.61 4.38
CA VAL A 27 0.59 -8.26 5.75
C VAL A 27 1.10 -6.83 5.77
N ILE A 28 0.44 -5.98 6.54
CA ILE A 28 0.83 -4.59 6.78
C ILE A 28 1.36 -4.48 8.21
N LYS A 29 2.56 -3.94 8.38
CA LYS A 29 3.16 -3.67 9.69
C LYS A 29 3.24 -2.17 9.95
N MET A 30 2.76 -1.76 11.12
CA MET A 30 2.80 -0.37 11.59
C MET A 30 3.00 -0.36 13.12
N TYR A 31 3.94 0.44 13.62
CA TYR A 31 4.13 0.68 15.05
C TYR A 31 4.22 -0.58 15.94
N GLY A 32 4.84 -1.65 15.44
CA GLY A 32 4.99 -2.92 16.18
C GLY A 32 3.81 -3.88 16.05
N TYR A 33 2.75 -3.49 15.35
CA TYR A 33 1.58 -4.31 15.07
C TYR A 33 1.54 -4.76 13.62
N CYS A 34 0.91 -5.91 13.39
CA CYS A 34 0.65 -6.45 12.07
C CYS A 34 -0.84 -6.71 11.86
N PHE A 35 -1.29 -6.36 10.68
CA PHE A 35 -2.61 -6.66 10.16
C PHE A 35 -2.40 -7.57 8.97
N ASN A 36 -3.03 -8.74 8.99
CA ASN A 36 -3.07 -9.60 7.82
C ASN A 36 -4.48 -9.64 7.27
N ASP A 37 -4.54 -9.84 5.97
CA ASP A 37 -5.78 -10.05 5.27
C ASP A 37 -5.55 -11.10 4.19
N THR A 38 -6.55 -11.94 3.96
CA THR A 38 -6.46 -13.04 2.98
C THR A 38 -7.68 -13.01 2.10
N GLU A 39 -7.43 -12.76 0.83
CA GLU A 39 -8.46 -12.67 -0.19
C GLU A 39 -8.13 -13.60 -1.36
N ALA A 40 -9.16 -14.03 -2.07
CA ALA A 40 -9.01 -14.82 -3.28
C ALA A 40 -9.30 -13.95 -4.49
N TYR A 41 -8.47 -14.10 -5.53
CA TYR A 41 -8.60 -13.31 -6.75
C TYR A 41 -8.53 -14.19 -7.99
N LYS A 42 -9.23 -13.77 -9.04
CA LYS A 42 -9.11 -14.33 -10.39
C LYS A 42 -8.30 -13.38 -11.26
N TYR A 43 -7.29 -13.92 -11.93
CA TYR A 43 -6.49 -13.18 -12.91
C TYR A 43 -6.91 -13.51 -14.35
N GLU A 44 -7.35 -12.53 -15.13
CA GLU A 44 -7.78 -12.76 -16.51
C GLU A 44 -7.45 -11.55 -17.41
N ASN A 45 -6.72 -11.79 -18.50
CA ASN A 45 -6.44 -10.79 -19.53
C ASN A 45 -5.80 -9.49 -19.04
N ASN A 46 -4.93 -9.53 -18.02
CA ASN A 46 -4.35 -8.38 -17.30
C ASN A 46 -5.18 -7.76 -16.17
N LYS A 47 -6.35 -8.33 -15.87
CA LYS A 47 -7.23 -7.87 -14.81
C LYS A 47 -7.19 -8.81 -13.62
N ILE A 48 -7.30 -8.26 -12.42
CA ILE A 48 -7.40 -8.99 -11.16
C ILE A 48 -8.79 -8.69 -10.61
N PHE A 49 -9.58 -9.73 -10.36
CA PHE A 49 -10.93 -9.61 -9.82
C PHE A 49 -10.99 -10.29 -8.46
N ASP A 50 -11.65 -9.68 -7.49
CA ASP A 50 -12.07 -10.38 -6.28
C ASP A 50 -12.99 -11.53 -6.66
N VAL A 51 -12.98 -12.61 -5.89
CA VAL A 51 -13.95 -13.69 -6.07
C VAL A 51 -14.68 -14.01 -4.78
N ASN A 52 -15.95 -14.38 -4.93
CA ASN A 52 -16.74 -14.93 -3.83
C ASN A 52 -16.41 -16.40 -3.54
N ASP A 53 -17.08 -17.00 -2.56
CA ASP A 53 -16.91 -18.40 -2.16
C ASP A 53 -17.12 -19.42 -3.30
N GLN A 54 -17.86 -19.03 -4.34
CA GLN A 54 -18.10 -19.85 -5.54
C GLN A 54 -17.08 -19.57 -6.65
N ASN A 55 -16.02 -18.81 -6.37
CA ASN A 55 -14.97 -18.42 -7.31
C ASN A 55 -15.48 -17.57 -8.50
N VAL A 56 -16.59 -16.85 -8.30
CA VAL A 56 -17.16 -15.96 -9.31
C VAL A 56 -16.60 -14.56 -9.11
N PRO A 57 -16.06 -13.90 -10.17
CA PRO A 57 -15.61 -12.52 -10.10
C PRO A 57 -16.67 -11.56 -9.56
N THR A 58 -16.25 -10.69 -8.64
CA THR A 58 -17.07 -9.64 -8.04
C THR A 58 -16.38 -8.29 -8.13
N GLY A 59 -17.16 -7.20 -8.11
CA GLY A 59 -16.61 -5.84 -8.12
C GLY A 59 -16.03 -5.41 -9.47
N ASP A 60 -15.40 -4.24 -9.45
CA ASP A 60 -14.61 -3.74 -10.56
C ASP A 60 -13.18 -4.29 -10.46
N PRO A 61 -12.52 -4.62 -11.58
CA PRO A 61 -11.20 -5.22 -11.54
C PRO A 61 -10.08 -4.21 -11.35
N ASP A 62 -9.08 -4.64 -10.60
CA ASP A 62 -7.75 -4.09 -10.65
C ASP A 62 -7.07 -4.41 -11.98
N VAL A 63 -6.16 -3.53 -12.40
CA VAL A 63 -5.45 -3.68 -13.67
C VAL A 63 -3.96 -3.85 -13.40
N MET A 64 -3.42 -4.99 -13.84
CA MET A 64 -1.99 -5.23 -13.87
C MET A 64 -1.36 -4.54 -15.08
N LEU A 65 -0.52 -3.53 -14.81
CA LEU A 65 0.20 -2.78 -15.82
C LEU A 65 1.51 -3.46 -16.19
N TYR A 66 1.94 -3.25 -17.43
CA TYR A 66 3.22 -3.75 -17.91
C TYR A 66 4.38 -3.05 -17.20
N THR A 67 5.42 -3.83 -16.87
CA THR A 67 6.73 -3.33 -16.44
C THR A 67 7.84 -4.14 -17.07
N SER A 68 9.01 -3.52 -17.29
CA SER A 68 10.21 -4.23 -17.75
C SER A 68 10.88 -5.07 -16.66
N CYS A 69 10.50 -4.88 -15.39
CA CYS A 69 11.03 -5.65 -14.27
C CYS A 69 10.41 -7.07 -14.21
N PRO A 70 11.16 -8.15 -14.46
CA PRO A 70 10.60 -9.51 -14.45
C PRO A 70 10.27 -10.03 -13.05
N ASP A 71 10.79 -9.37 -12.01
CA ASP A 71 10.54 -9.68 -10.61
C ASP A 71 9.51 -8.77 -9.96
N CYS A 72 8.92 -7.84 -10.72
CA CYS A 72 7.98 -6.87 -10.21
C CYS A 72 6.62 -7.00 -10.87
N ILE A 73 5.60 -6.56 -10.15
CA ILE A 73 4.26 -6.36 -10.66
C ILE A 73 3.83 -4.94 -10.35
N VAL A 74 3.10 -4.33 -11.28
CA VAL A 74 2.47 -3.02 -11.09
C VAL A 74 0.97 -3.21 -11.16
N ILE A 75 0.26 -2.85 -10.10
CA ILE A 75 -1.18 -2.99 -9.99
C ILE A 75 -1.78 -1.60 -9.84
N LYS A 76 -2.81 -1.29 -10.63
CA LYS A 76 -3.64 -0.10 -10.53
C LYS A 76 -5.03 -0.49 -10.08
N ALA A 77 -5.49 0.09 -8.98
CA ALA A 77 -6.82 -0.10 -8.43
C ALA A 77 -7.58 1.23 -8.45
N ASP A 78 -8.86 1.20 -8.84
CA ASP A 78 -9.76 2.35 -8.88
C ASP A 78 -10.87 2.16 -7.83
N ASP A 79 -10.50 2.29 -6.56
CA ASP A 79 -11.39 2.08 -5.40
C ASP A 79 -11.80 3.41 -4.75
N ILE A 80 -12.21 3.37 -3.47
CA ILE A 80 -12.42 4.56 -2.62
C ILE A 80 -11.18 5.47 -2.63
N VAL A 81 -9.99 4.87 -2.73
CA VAL A 81 -8.72 5.55 -2.93
C VAL A 81 -8.03 4.90 -4.10
N ASP A 82 -7.90 5.63 -5.21
CA ASP A 82 -7.12 5.15 -6.36
C ASP A 82 -5.69 4.83 -5.92
N THR A 83 -5.21 3.63 -6.25
CA THR A 83 -3.85 3.21 -5.93
C THR A 83 -3.10 2.68 -7.14
N LEU A 84 -1.78 2.82 -7.07
CA LEU A 84 -0.83 2.32 -8.04
C LEU A 84 0.36 1.82 -7.22
N ILE A 85 0.52 0.51 -7.21
CA ILE A 85 1.47 -0.18 -6.32
C ILE A 85 2.46 -0.95 -7.19
N LEU A 86 3.75 -0.75 -6.90
CA LEU A 86 4.84 -1.57 -7.40
C LEU A 86 5.23 -2.56 -6.29
N LEU A 87 5.06 -3.85 -6.54
CA LEU A 87 5.55 -4.92 -5.67
C LEU A 87 6.70 -5.63 -6.36
N SER A 88 7.73 -5.98 -5.60
CA SER A 88 8.91 -6.71 -6.09
C SER A 88 9.10 -7.96 -5.25
N ARG A 89 9.47 -9.09 -5.89
CA ARG A 89 9.91 -10.29 -5.19
C ARG A 89 11.19 -10.08 -4.40
N ARG A 90 11.99 -9.06 -4.77
CA ARG A 90 13.23 -8.68 -4.09
C ARG A 90 12.94 -7.65 -3.00
N LYS A 91 13.77 -7.64 -1.96
CA LYS A 91 13.69 -6.67 -0.84
C LYS A 91 13.93 -5.21 -1.26
N THR A 92 14.53 -4.99 -2.42
CA THR A 92 14.85 -3.66 -2.94
C THR A 92 14.51 -3.59 -4.42
N VAL A 93 14.03 -2.42 -4.83
CA VAL A 93 13.84 -2.04 -6.24
C VAL A 93 15.05 -1.20 -6.66
N SER A 94 15.57 -1.44 -7.87
CA SER A 94 16.69 -0.65 -8.40
C SER A 94 16.25 0.74 -8.85
N ASP A 95 17.23 1.64 -9.03
CA ASP A 95 16.94 3.01 -9.48
C ASP A 95 16.26 3.06 -10.85
N ASP A 96 16.61 2.16 -11.77
CA ASP A 96 16.02 2.17 -13.12
C ASP A 96 14.58 1.65 -13.12
N GLU A 97 14.29 0.62 -12.32
CA GLU A 97 12.93 0.12 -12.11
C GLU A 97 12.05 1.17 -11.40
N MET A 98 12.62 1.90 -10.43
CA MET A 98 11.92 3.01 -9.77
C MET A 98 11.64 4.17 -10.76
N LYS A 99 12.60 4.51 -11.63
CA LYS A 99 12.39 5.55 -12.66
C LYS A 99 11.29 5.15 -13.65
N GLU A 100 11.23 3.89 -14.05
CA GLU A 100 10.15 3.38 -14.90
C GLU A 100 8.80 3.52 -14.20
N PHE A 101 8.71 3.14 -12.92
CA PHE A 101 7.50 3.32 -12.14
C PHE A 101 7.10 4.80 -12.00
N GLU A 102 8.05 5.70 -11.77
CA GLU A 102 7.83 7.15 -11.78
C GLU A 102 7.32 7.69 -13.13
N GLN A 103 7.68 7.07 -14.25
CA GLN A 103 7.13 7.43 -15.56
C GLN A 103 5.66 7.01 -15.68
N LEU A 104 5.30 5.83 -15.17
CA LEU A 104 3.90 5.39 -15.11
C LEU A 104 3.05 6.35 -14.27
N THR A 105 3.54 6.78 -13.10
CA THR A 105 2.80 7.72 -12.24
C THR A 105 2.60 9.07 -12.93
N LYS A 106 3.61 9.57 -13.65
CA LYS A 106 3.51 10.80 -14.45
C LYS A 106 2.49 10.70 -15.58
N CYS A 107 2.42 9.54 -16.25
CA CYS A 107 1.42 9.31 -17.30
C CYS A 107 -0.01 9.39 -16.73
N LEU A 108 -0.21 8.90 -15.52
CA LEU A 108 -1.47 8.99 -14.78
C LEU A 108 -1.70 10.35 -14.10
N ARG A 109 -0.74 11.27 -14.18
CA ARG A 109 -0.74 12.59 -13.51
C ARG A 109 -0.76 12.51 -11.98
N TRP A 110 -0.17 11.46 -11.44
CA TRP A 110 -0.09 11.25 -10.00
C TRP A 110 1.19 11.85 -9.41
N SER A 111 1.21 11.98 -8.08
CA SER A 111 2.38 12.46 -7.35
C SER A 111 3.54 11.46 -7.41
N LYS A 112 4.70 11.87 -6.88
CA LYS A 112 5.87 11.00 -6.81
C LYS A 112 5.54 9.75 -5.96
N PRO A 113 5.96 8.54 -6.38
CA PRO A 113 5.85 7.33 -5.58
C PRO A 113 6.34 7.52 -4.15
N LEU A 114 5.61 6.92 -3.22
CA LEU A 114 6.02 6.79 -1.83
C LEU A 114 6.67 5.43 -1.64
N VAL A 115 7.92 5.41 -1.18
CA VAL A 115 8.61 4.16 -0.82
C VAL A 115 8.21 3.77 0.60
N LEU A 116 7.57 2.62 0.77
CA LEU A 116 7.17 2.10 2.08
C LEU A 116 8.41 1.71 2.92
N ASN A 117 8.20 1.49 4.22
CA ASN A 117 9.25 1.04 5.11
C ASN A 117 9.75 -0.37 4.71
N SER A 118 11.07 -0.58 4.76
CA SER A 118 11.72 -1.85 4.40
C SER A 118 11.92 -2.80 5.59
N ASP A 119 11.45 -2.43 6.78
CA ASP A 119 11.36 -3.34 7.91
C ASP A 119 10.24 -4.38 7.71
N HIS A 120 10.65 -5.51 7.14
CA HIS A 120 9.83 -6.70 6.92
C HIS A 120 9.94 -7.74 8.07
N GLY A 121 10.33 -7.33 9.28
CA GLY A 121 10.36 -8.21 10.45
C GLY A 121 8.96 -8.52 10.98
N TYR A 122 8.16 -9.27 10.22
CA TYR A 122 6.78 -9.65 10.53
C TYR A 122 6.68 -10.76 11.59
N ASP A 123 7.78 -11.44 11.90
CA ASP A 123 7.90 -12.39 13.00
C ASP A 123 7.92 -11.71 14.39
N LYS A 124 8.12 -10.38 14.41
CA LYS A 124 8.32 -9.58 15.63
C LYS A 124 7.23 -8.55 15.88
N CYS A 125 6.07 -8.70 15.23
CA CYS A 125 4.92 -7.84 15.45
C CYS A 125 3.77 -8.63 16.08
N GLN A 126 2.95 -7.92 16.86
CA GLN A 126 1.72 -8.47 17.39
C GLN A 126 0.65 -8.42 16.31
N PHE A 127 0.10 -9.58 15.93
CA PHE A 127 -1.01 -9.65 15.01
C PHE A 127 -2.29 -9.19 15.68
N ILE A 128 -3.06 -8.37 14.97
CA ILE A 128 -4.40 -7.95 15.36
C ILE A 128 -5.37 -8.67 14.45
N ASP A 129 -6.26 -9.45 15.05
CA ASP A 129 -7.34 -10.14 14.36
C ASP A 129 -8.71 -9.69 14.91
N GLU A 130 -9.78 -10.16 14.27
CA GLU A 130 -11.16 -9.78 14.59
C GLU A 130 -11.62 -10.21 16.00
N ASN A 131 -10.89 -11.10 16.68
CA ASN A 131 -11.21 -11.62 18.02
C ASN A 131 -10.43 -10.92 19.14
N ILE A 132 -9.76 -9.80 18.85
CA ILE A 132 -9.05 -9.02 19.87
C ILE A 132 -9.99 -8.60 21.01
N SER A 133 -9.52 -8.71 22.25
CA SER A 133 -10.29 -8.27 23.42
C SER A 133 -10.43 -6.73 23.44
N GLU A 134 -11.46 -6.21 24.11
CA GLU A 134 -11.64 -4.75 24.23
C GLU A 134 -10.45 -4.05 24.90
N ASP A 135 -9.87 -4.70 25.91
CA ASP A 135 -8.70 -4.19 26.63
C ASP A 135 -7.46 -4.16 25.71
N ASP A 136 -7.22 -5.24 24.96
CA ASP A 136 -6.12 -5.31 24.00
C ASP A 136 -6.32 -4.32 22.84
N ALA A 137 -7.55 -4.14 22.35
CA ALA A 137 -7.88 -3.16 21.31
C ALA A 137 -7.63 -1.73 21.78
N SER A 138 -7.95 -1.41 23.03
CA SER A 138 -7.67 -0.12 23.66
C SER A 138 -6.16 0.15 23.73
N ASP A 139 -5.37 -0.85 24.11
CA ASP A 139 -3.92 -0.72 24.20
C ASP A 139 -3.24 -0.63 22.83
N VAL A 140 -3.70 -1.39 21.84
CA VAL A 140 -3.33 -1.23 20.43
C VAL A 140 -3.57 0.20 19.97
N LEU A 141 -4.77 0.74 20.21
CA LEU A 141 -5.12 2.09 19.77
C LEU A 141 -4.24 3.15 20.45
N LYS A 142 -4.01 3.05 21.75
CA LYS A 142 -3.11 3.96 22.48
C LYS A 142 -1.70 3.93 21.90
N ASN A 143 -1.13 2.74 21.73
CA ASN A 143 0.24 2.58 21.23
C ASN A 143 0.37 3.03 19.78
N PHE A 144 -0.65 2.78 18.96
CA PHE A 144 -0.73 3.28 17.59
C PHE A 144 -0.71 4.81 17.58
N ILE A 145 -1.55 5.47 18.38
CA ILE A 145 -1.59 6.94 18.47
C ILE A 145 -0.25 7.50 18.93
N ILE A 146 0.38 6.91 19.96
CA ILE A 146 1.73 7.30 20.41
C ILE A 146 2.73 7.20 19.26
N GLY A 147 2.74 6.08 18.53
CA GLY A 147 3.61 5.87 17.37
C GLY A 147 3.42 6.93 16.28
N VAL A 148 2.16 7.27 15.95
CA VAL A 148 1.83 8.35 15.00
C VAL A 148 2.42 9.68 15.48
N PHE A 149 2.21 10.04 16.74
CA PHE A 149 2.74 11.30 17.29
C PHE A 149 4.26 11.36 17.29
N GLU A 150 4.93 10.28 17.66
CA GLU A 150 6.39 10.17 17.61
C GLU A 150 6.91 10.29 16.17
N ARG A 151 6.23 9.67 15.20
CA ARG A 151 6.59 9.77 13.78
C ARG A 151 6.43 11.19 13.27
N VAL A 152 5.31 11.86 13.58
CA VAL A 152 5.08 13.26 13.17
C VAL A 152 6.12 14.18 13.80
N LYS A 153 6.44 14.00 15.09
CA LYS A 153 7.47 14.78 15.79
C LYS A 153 8.84 14.62 15.14
N THR A 154 9.23 13.41 14.77
CA THR A 154 10.53 13.14 14.14
C THR A 154 10.58 13.58 12.67
N THR A 155 9.42 13.63 12.00
CA THR A 155 9.30 14.05 10.59
C THR A 155 8.78 15.50 10.44
N HIS A 156 8.86 16.30 11.50
CA HIS A 156 8.24 17.65 11.60
C HIS A 156 8.64 18.59 10.45
N GLN A 157 9.86 18.47 9.92
CA GLN A 157 10.29 19.25 8.76
C GLN A 157 9.46 18.92 7.50
N SER A 158 9.14 17.64 7.27
CA SER A 158 8.29 17.23 6.14
C SER A 158 6.82 17.62 6.35
N PHE A 159 6.35 17.67 7.59
CA PHE A 159 5.00 18.16 7.89
C PHE A 159 4.89 19.67 7.63
N ILE A 160 5.85 20.45 8.12
CA ILE A 160 5.93 21.90 7.86
C ILE A 160 6.07 22.14 6.36
N SER A 161 6.93 21.42 5.65
CA SER A 161 7.05 21.57 4.19
C SER A 161 5.76 21.22 3.46
N CYS A 162 5.05 20.17 3.87
CA CYS A 162 3.75 19.80 3.28
C CYS A 162 2.68 20.89 3.49
N LEU A 163 2.62 21.50 4.68
CA LEU A 163 1.72 22.61 4.97
C LEU A 163 2.11 23.86 4.16
N VAL A 164 3.40 24.19 4.11
CA VAL A 164 3.92 25.31 3.31
C VAL A 164 3.60 25.10 1.84
N ASP A 165 3.83 23.91 1.28
CA ASP A 165 3.52 23.59 -0.12
C ASP A 165 2.02 23.70 -0.41
N SER A 166 1.17 23.30 0.55
CA SER A 166 -0.30 23.42 0.42
C SER A 166 -0.76 24.87 0.46
N ILE A 167 -0.17 25.69 1.33
CA ILE A 167 -0.42 27.13 1.42
C ILE A 167 0.07 27.84 0.15
N VAL A 168 1.31 27.56 -0.27
CA VAL A 168 1.92 28.09 -1.51
C VAL A 168 1.05 27.76 -2.71
N LYS A 169 0.65 26.49 -2.89
CA LYS A 169 -0.24 26.09 -3.99
C LYS A 169 -1.58 26.82 -3.97
N SER A 170 -2.18 27.01 -2.79
CA SER A 170 -3.44 27.76 -2.64
C SER A 170 -3.29 29.26 -2.98
N PHE A 171 -2.17 29.87 -2.58
CA PHE A 171 -1.86 31.27 -2.89
C PHE A 171 -1.53 31.50 -4.38
N PHE A 172 -0.86 30.56 -5.04
CA PHE A 172 -0.52 30.68 -6.47
C PHE A 172 -1.64 30.17 -7.39
N SER A 173 -2.57 29.33 -6.92
CA SER A 173 -3.77 28.96 -7.69
C SER A 173 -4.85 30.04 -7.68
N SER A 174 -4.78 31.00 -6.75
CA SER A 174 -5.70 32.14 -6.66
C SER A 174 -5.23 33.37 -7.46
N SER A 175 -4.05 33.31 -8.11
CA SER A 175 -3.52 34.39 -8.97
C SER A 175 -3.69 34.16 -10.49
N GLU A 176 -4.38 33.11 -10.92
CA GLU A 176 -4.63 32.79 -12.35
C GLU A 176 -6.12 32.87 -12.76
N ASN A 177 -6.96 33.63 -12.03
CA ASN A 177 -8.32 34.00 -12.47
C ASN A 177 -8.48 35.50 -12.63
#